data_AF-A0A9D6IWL9-F1
#
_entry.id   AF-A0A9D6IWL9-F1
#
_cell.length_a   1.000
_cell.length_b   1.000
_cell.length_c   1.000
_cell.angle_alpha   90.00
_cell.angle_beta   90.00
_cell.angle_gamma   90.00
#
_symmetry.space_group_name_H-M   'P 1'
#
loop_
_entity.id
_entity.type
_entity.pdbx_description
1 polymer ?
#
loop_
_entity_poly.entity_id
_entity_poly.type
_entity_poly.pdbx_seq_one_letter_code
_entity_poly.pdbx_strand_id
1 'polypeptide(L)'
;MFATLSALATRPGFAPLYSFALDGSAVSSTAQSVQQVAGIVVNSLERSQALFGDKAGAISQLWALANECSDPGWDGHEAVPLNRLAIWKAISFIRALPDGVPLPEFAPEPDGSVSLDWMPSRNRLFSISIGTTNRLAYAWLDGADKGHAVARFDEASIPPRILEGIKSIVNDRNAVIRSR
;
A
#
# COMPACT_ATOMS: atom_id res chain seq x y z
N MET A 1 26.27 36.91 -18.98
CA MET A 1 26.48 35.51 -19.39
C MET A 1 26.17 34.62 -18.19
N PHE A 2 24.90 34.31 -17.94
CA PHE A 2 24.47 33.39 -16.89
C PHE A 2 23.53 32.36 -17.52
N ALA A 3 23.97 31.10 -17.51
CA ALA A 3 23.19 29.97 -18.00
C ALA A 3 22.15 29.60 -16.94
N THR A 4 20.87 29.72 -17.30
CA THR A 4 19.74 29.18 -16.54
C THR A 4 19.73 27.67 -16.73
N LEU A 5 20.16 26.94 -15.69
CA LEU A 5 19.95 25.49 -15.61
C LEU A 5 18.45 25.24 -15.39
N SER A 6 17.76 24.88 -16.47
CA SER A 6 16.43 24.30 -16.41
C SER A 6 16.58 22.85 -15.93
N ALA A 7 16.57 22.66 -14.61
CA ALA A 7 16.42 21.33 -14.03
C ALA A 7 14.94 20.96 -14.12
N LEU A 8 14.61 20.08 -15.05
CA LEU A 8 13.37 19.32 -15.08
C LEU A 8 13.22 18.62 -13.73
N ALA A 9 12.46 19.22 -12.82
CA ALA A 9 12.05 18.61 -11.57
C ALA A 9 11.11 17.45 -11.91
N THR A 10 11.70 16.26 -12.06
CA THR A 10 10.97 14.99 -11.95
C THR A 10 10.19 15.07 -10.65
N ARG A 11 8.86 15.21 -10.73
CA ARG A 11 7.99 15.21 -9.55
C ARG A 11 8.24 13.89 -8.80
N PRO A 12 8.90 13.90 -7.62
CA PRO A 12 8.93 12.70 -6.82
C PRO A 12 7.49 12.44 -6.38
N GLY A 13 6.98 11.23 -6.62
CA GLY A 13 5.69 10.81 -6.06
C GLY A 13 5.70 10.89 -4.53
N PHE A 14 4.56 10.70 -3.87
CA PHE A 14 4.47 10.93 -2.41
C PHE A 14 5.17 9.86 -1.55
N ALA A 15 5.38 8.66 -2.10
CA ALA A 15 6.01 7.54 -1.39
C ALA A 15 7.38 7.86 -0.72
N PRO A 16 8.37 8.51 -1.39
CA PRO A 16 9.62 8.89 -0.74
C PRO A 16 9.46 9.86 0.44
N LEU A 17 8.47 10.76 0.43
CA LEU A 17 8.24 11.66 1.56
C LEU A 17 7.77 10.90 2.80
N TYR A 18 7.01 9.82 2.60
CA TYR A 18 6.52 8.98 3.68
C TYR A 18 7.66 8.19 4.34
N SER A 19 8.60 7.65 3.55
CA SER A 19 9.78 6.97 4.11
C SER A 19 10.65 7.89 4.94
N PHE A 20 10.83 9.16 4.52
CA PHE A 20 11.60 10.13 5.30
C PHE A 20 10.90 10.57 6.59
N ALA A 21 9.56 10.59 6.61
CA ALA A 21 8.81 10.92 7.83
C ALA A 21 8.89 9.78 8.87
N LEU A 22 8.90 8.52 8.42
CA LEU A 22 8.91 7.34 9.30
C LEU A 22 10.29 6.93 9.82
N ASP A 23 11.39 7.34 9.16
CA ASP A 23 12.73 6.88 9.54
C ASP A 23 13.15 7.36 10.93
N GLY A 24 13.08 6.46 11.92
CA GLY A 24 13.37 6.71 13.34
C GLY A 24 14.87 6.75 13.68
N SER A 25 15.75 6.69 12.69
CA SER A 25 17.21 6.61 12.88
C SER A 25 17.95 7.95 12.70
N ALA A 26 17.23 9.07 12.63
CA ALA A 26 17.81 10.40 12.46
C ALA A 26 18.65 10.86 13.67
N VAL A 27 19.95 10.55 13.65
CA VAL A 27 20.90 10.88 14.74
C VAL A 27 21.59 12.23 14.58
N SER A 28 21.50 12.88 13.41
CA SER A 28 22.05 14.22 13.19
C SER A 28 20.97 15.31 13.22
N SER A 29 21.35 16.52 13.63
CA SER A 29 20.44 17.69 13.65
C SER A 29 19.87 18.02 12.27
N THR A 30 20.64 17.77 11.20
CA THR A 30 20.20 17.92 9.81
C THR A 30 19.19 16.84 9.40
N ALA A 31 19.40 15.57 9.79
CA ALA A 31 18.45 14.49 9.51
C ALA A 31 17.13 14.68 10.27
N GLN A 32 17.20 15.15 11.52
CA GLN A 32 16.02 15.47 12.32
C GLN A 32 15.20 16.61 11.70
N SER A 33 15.88 17.63 11.16
CA SER A 33 15.23 18.74 10.47
C SER A 33 14.53 18.26 9.19
N VAL A 34 15.16 17.35 8.43
CA VAL A 34 14.55 16.74 7.23
C VAL A 34 13.34 15.88 7.61
N GLN A 35 13.42 15.07 8.67
CA GLN A 35 12.30 14.28 9.17
C GLN A 35 11.13 15.15 9.64
N GLN A 36 11.40 16.25 10.35
CA GLN A 36 10.35 17.18 10.79
C GLN A 36 9.67 17.86 9.59
N VAL A 37 10.44 18.34 8.62
CA VAL A 37 9.89 18.96 7.41
C VAL A 37 9.10 17.93 6.59
N ALA A 38 9.61 16.70 6.43
CA ALA A 38 8.89 15.61 5.78
C ALA A 38 7.58 15.27 6.51
N GLY A 39 7.60 15.22 7.85
CA GLY A 39 6.41 14.98 8.67
C GLY A 39 5.37 16.10 8.55
N ILE A 40 5.78 17.37 8.50
CA ILE A 40 4.88 18.52 8.27
C ILE A 40 4.24 18.43 6.87
N VAL A 41 5.04 18.10 5.85
CA VAL A 41 4.56 17.95 4.47
C VAL A 41 3.60 16.78 4.37
N VAL A 42 3.93 15.60 4.93
CA VAL A 42 3.02 14.44 4.98
C VAL A 42 1.71 14.81 5.69
N ASN A 43 1.77 15.45 6.85
CA ASN A 43 0.57 15.87 7.59
C ASN A 43 -0.28 16.92 6.84
N SER A 44 0.34 17.80 6.06
CA SER A 44 -0.35 18.78 5.23
C SER A 44 -1.00 18.12 4.00
N LEU A 45 -0.33 17.10 3.45
CA LEU A 45 -0.81 16.33 2.31
C LEU A 45 -1.95 15.37 2.70
N GLU A 46 -1.90 14.74 3.87
CA GLU A 46 -3.00 13.91 4.40
C GLU A 46 -4.30 14.71 4.56
N ARG A 47 -4.21 16.03 4.77
CA ARG A 47 -5.38 16.94 4.83
C ARG A 47 -5.90 17.36 3.45
N SER A 48 -5.13 17.13 2.39
CA SER A 48 -5.47 17.58 1.04
C SER A 48 -6.34 16.55 0.31
N GLN A 49 -7.66 16.76 0.28
CA GLN A 49 -8.66 15.88 -0.35
C GLN A 49 -8.36 15.56 -1.83
N ALA A 50 -7.74 16.48 -2.59
CA ALA A 50 -7.47 16.28 -4.01
C ALA A 50 -6.31 15.30 -4.31
N LEU A 51 -5.42 15.05 -3.34
CA LEU A 51 -4.22 14.21 -3.50
C LEU A 51 -4.26 12.96 -2.62
N PHE A 52 -4.91 13.06 -1.46
CA PHE A 52 -5.03 11.99 -0.49
C PHE A 52 -6.46 11.45 -0.36
N GLY A 53 -7.43 11.97 -1.12
CA GLY A 53 -8.84 11.59 -0.99
C GLY A 53 -9.06 10.09 -1.13
N ASP A 54 -8.52 9.48 -2.18
CA ASP A 54 -8.71 8.05 -2.44
C ASP A 54 -8.01 7.19 -1.36
N LYS A 55 -6.76 7.54 -1.00
CA LYS A 55 -6.01 6.86 0.08
C LYS A 55 -6.68 7.03 1.45
N ALA A 56 -7.20 8.22 1.75
CA ALA A 56 -7.96 8.49 2.97
C ALA A 56 -9.26 7.68 3.00
N GLY A 57 -9.94 7.56 1.87
CA GLY A 57 -11.10 6.70 1.70
C GLY A 57 -10.77 5.24 1.99
N ALA A 58 -9.69 4.72 1.40
CA ALA A 58 -9.21 3.37 1.67
C ALA A 58 -8.81 3.15 3.15
N ILE A 59 -8.15 4.11 3.77
CA ILE A 59 -7.81 4.06 5.21
C ILE A 59 -9.09 4.07 6.06
N SER A 60 -10.09 4.87 5.68
CA SER A 60 -11.39 4.86 6.35
C SER A 60 -12.11 3.51 6.22
N GLN A 61 -12.02 2.86 5.06
CA GLN A 61 -12.56 1.51 4.84
C GLN A 61 -11.87 0.47 5.73
N LEU A 62 -10.54 0.53 5.86
CA LEU A 62 -9.80 -0.34 6.78
C LEU A 62 -10.25 -0.18 8.23
N TRP A 63 -10.50 1.06 8.68
CA TRP A 63 -11.03 1.30 10.02
C TRP A 63 -12.46 0.83 10.21
N ALA A 64 -13.32 1.02 9.21
CA ALA A 64 -14.69 0.51 9.24
C ALA A 64 -14.68 -1.02 9.34
N LEU A 65 -13.86 -1.69 8.52
CA LEU A 65 -13.70 -3.14 8.54
C LEU A 65 -13.22 -3.65 9.91
N ALA A 66 -12.23 -2.98 10.50
CA ALA A 66 -11.74 -3.31 11.85
C ALA A 66 -12.83 -3.21 12.93
N ASN A 67 -13.77 -2.28 12.77
CA ASN A 67 -14.90 -2.10 13.68
C ASN A 67 -16.01 -3.14 13.43
N GLU A 68 -16.28 -3.49 12.18
CA GLU A 68 -17.26 -4.52 11.82
C GLU A 68 -16.82 -5.92 12.28
N CYS A 69 -15.51 -6.20 12.23
CA CYS A 69 -14.92 -7.49 12.64
C CYS A 69 -14.23 -7.40 14.01
N SER A 70 -14.74 -6.59 14.94
CA SER A 70 -14.13 -6.41 16.28
C SER A 70 -14.48 -7.52 17.27
N ASP A 71 -15.54 -8.27 16.98
CA ASP A 71 -16.06 -9.32 17.86
C ASP A 71 -15.64 -10.72 17.36
N PRO A 72 -15.34 -11.67 18.25
CA PRO A 72 -15.10 -13.05 17.87
C PRO A 72 -16.31 -13.67 17.14
N GLY A 73 -16.06 -14.48 16.12
CA GLY A 73 -17.10 -15.15 15.33
C GLY A 73 -17.90 -14.20 14.43
N TRP A 74 -17.31 -13.06 14.03
CA TRP A 74 -17.95 -12.10 13.11
C TRP A 74 -18.36 -12.70 11.76
N ASP A 75 -17.75 -13.82 11.36
CA ASP A 75 -18.06 -14.60 10.16
C ASP A 75 -19.09 -15.74 10.41
N GLY A 76 -19.66 -15.80 11.61
CA GLY A 76 -20.55 -16.88 12.05
C GLY A 76 -19.85 -18.20 12.41
N HIS A 77 -18.51 -18.22 12.44
CA HIS A 77 -17.67 -19.37 12.77
C HIS A 77 -16.73 -19.01 13.93
N GLU A 78 -15.49 -19.51 13.91
CA GLU A 78 -14.47 -19.29 14.94
C GLU A 78 -13.48 -18.16 14.56
N ALA A 79 -13.88 -17.20 13.70
CA ALA A 79 -12.99 -16.10 13.35
C ALA A 79 -12.58 -15.29 14.58
N VAL A 80 -11.31 -14.92 14.63
CA VAL A 80 -10.82 -14.00 15.65
C VAL A 80 -11.09 -12.55 15.22
N PRO A 81 -11.19 -11.61 16.18
CA PRO A 81 -11.25 -10.20 15.86
C PRO A 81 -10.07 -9.74 15.01
N LEU A 82 -10.32 -8.79 14.11
CA LEU A 82 -9.25 -8.17 13.33
C LEU A 82 -8.17 -7.58 14.23
N ASN A 83 -6.92 -7.93 13.95
CA ASN A 83 -5.82 -7.50 14.78
C ASN A 83 -5.47 -6.03 14.49
N ARG A 84 -5.47 -5.20 15.53
CA ARG A 84 -5.16 -3.77 15.40
C ARG A 84 -3.79 -3.50 14.78
N LEU A 85 -2.77 -4.33 15.04
CA LEU A 85 -1.45 -4.19 14.43
C LEU A 85 -1.48 -4.52 12.92
N ALA A 86 -2.26 -5.53 12.51
CA ALA A 86 -2.46 -5.84 11.10
C ALA A 86 -3.10 -4.66 10.35
N ILE A 87 -4.12 -4.03 10.94
CA ILE A 87 -4.75 -2.82 10.41
C ILE A 87 -3.76 -1.66 10.28
N TRP A 88 -2.97 -1.38 11.32
CA TRP A 88 -1.94 -0.34 11.23
C TRP A 88 -0.92 -0.61 10.11
N LYS A 89 -0.49 -1.85 9.95
CA LYS A 89 0.42 -2.25 8.86
C LYS A 89 -0.23 -2.11 7.49
N ALA A 90 -1.51 -2.45 7.35
CA ALA A 90 -2.27 -2.25 6.12
C ALA A 90 -2.39 -0.77 5.77
N ILE A 91 -2.64 0.09 6.77
CA ILE A 91 -2.65 1.55 6.58
C ILE A 91 -1.27 2.05 6.13
N SER A 92 -0.18 1.62 6.77
CA SER A 92 1.19 1.96 6.35
C SER A 92 1.45 1.50 4.91
N PHE A 93 0.96 0.32 4.52
CA PHE A 93 1.03 -0.18 3.15
C PHE A 93 0.29 0.74 2.17
N ILE A 94 -0.96 1.12 2.45
CA ILE A 94 -1.75 2.04 1.60
C ILE A 94 -1.07 3.40 1.45
N ARG A 95 -0.45 3.91 2.52
CA ARG A 95 0.28 5.17 2.47
C ARG A 95 1.55 5.07 1.61
N ALA A 96 2.27 3.95 1.72
CA ALA A 96 3.49 3.69 0.98
C ALA A 96 3.26 3.33 -0.51
N LEU A 97 2.04 2.97 -0.91
CA LEU A 97 1.71 2.70 -2.32
C LEU A 97 2.05 3.93 -3.20
N PRO A 98 2.78 3.75 -4.31
CA PRO A 98 3.05 4.84 -5.24
C PRO A 98 1.77 5.37 -5.89
N ASP A 99 1.78 6.64 -6.26
CA ASP A 99 0.66 7.25 -6.98
C ASP A 99 0.49 6.60 -8.37
N GLY A 100 -0.76 6.48 -8.82
CA GLY A 100 -1.11 5.81 -10.07
C GLY A 100 -1.18 4.29 -10.00
N VAL A 101 -0.84 3.68 -8.85
CA VAL A 101 -1.23 2.29 -8.54
C VAL A 101 -2.66 2.32 -8.01
N PRO A 102 -3.59 1.52 -8.55
CA PRO A 102 -4.94 1.48 -8.02
C PRO A 102 -4.95 0.96 -6.58
N LEU A 103 -5.92 1.42 -5.80
CA LEU A 103 -6.12 0.92 -4.44
C LEU A 103 -6.75 -0.48 -4.49
N PRO A 104 -6.38 -1.37 -3.55
CA PRO A 104 -6.95 -2.70 -3.46
C PRO A 104 -8.35 -2.67 -2.86
N GLU A 105 -9.07 -3.78 -3.00
CA GLU A 105 -10.19 -4.15 -2.14
C GLU A 105 -9.65 -4.77 -0.85
N PHE A 106 -10.40 -4.66 0.24
CA PHE A 106 -10.02 -5.19 1.55
C PHE A 106 -10.96 -6.32 1.96
N ALA A 107 -10.42 -7.43 2.46
CA ALA A 107 -11.22 -8.45 3.12
C ALA A 107 -10.62 -8.86 4.46
N PRO A 108 -11.45 -9.07 5.49
CA PRO A 108 -11.00 -9.57 6.78
C PRO A 108 -10.69 -11.08 6.65
N GLU A 109 -9.59 -11.52 7.25
CA GLU A 109 -9.25 -12.95 7.31
C GLU A 109 -9.60 -13.53 8.69
N PRO A 110 -10.03 -14.81 8.78
CA PRO A 110 -10.45 -15.42 10.03
C PRO A 110 -9.37 -15.49 11.11
N ASP A 111 -8.10 -15.35 10.76
CA ASP A 111 -6.94 -15.35 11.67
C ASP A 111 -6.61 -13.96 12.23
N GLY A 112 -7.43 -12.96 11.91
CA GLY A 112 -7.27 -11.57 12.36
C GLY A 112 -6.31 -10.76 11.50
N SER A 113 -5.85 -11.30 10.37
CA SER A 113 -5.15 -10.56 9.32
C SER A 113 -6.15 -9.90 8.35
N VAL A 114 -5.63 -9.10 7.41
CA VAL A 114 -6.44 -8.44 6.38
C VAL A 114 -5.82 -8.67 5.00
N SER A 115 -6.64 -9.05 4.03
CA SER A 115 -6.24 -9.18 2.63
C SER A 115 -6.39 -7.85 1.90
N LEU A 116 -5.44 -7.59 0.99
CA LEU A 116 -5.45 -6.50 0.03
C LEU A 116 -5.45 -7.12 -1.37
N ASP A 117 -6.55 -6.92 -2.09
CA ASP A 117 -6.84 -7.63 -3.34
C ASP A 117 -6.94 -6.69 -4.54
N TRP A 118 -6.15 -6.97 -5.58
CA TRP A 118 -6.25 -6.35 -6.89
C TRP A 118 -6.80 -7.37 -7.88
N MET A 119 -8.10 -7.28 -8.18
CA MET A 119 -8.79 -8.22 -9.06
C MET A 119 -9.38 -7.51 -10.29
N PRO A 120 -8.58 -7.21 -11.32
CA PRO A 120 -9.08 -6.56 -12.53
C PRO A 120 -10.03 -7.44 -13.36
N SER A 121 -10.00 -8.77 -13.17
CA SER A 121 -10.92 -9.73 -13.80
C SER A 121 -10.97 -11.05 -13.03
N ARG A 122 -11.92 -11.94 -13.34
CA ARG A 122 -12.07 -13.25 -12.66
C ARG A 122 -10.83 -14.16 -12.75
N ASN A 123 -10.00 -13.98 -13.76
CA ASN A 123 -8.81 -14.83 -13.99
C ASN A 123 -7.50 -14.06 -13.75
N ARG A 124 -7.58 -12.86 -13.16
CA ARG A 124 -6.41 -12.03 -12.88
C ARG A 124 -6.55 -11.43 -11.49
N LEU A 125 -5.67 -11.82 -10.58
CA LEU A 125 -5.69 -11.44 -9.16
C LEU A 125 -4.26 -11.25 -8.67
N PHE A 126 -4.04 -10.21 -7.87
CA PHE A 126 -2.91 -10.11 -6.96
C PHE A 126 -3.47 -9.92 -5.56
N SER A 127 -3.07 -10.75 -4.61
CA SER A 127 -3.57 -10.71 -3.24
C SER A 127 -2.40 -10.66 -2.27
N ILE A 128 -2.50 -9.82 -1.26
CA ILE A 128 -1.53 -9.72 -0.17
C ILE A 128 -2.26 -9.88 1.16
N SER A 129 -1.83 -10.84 1.97
CA SER A 129 -2.28 -10.98 3.35
C SER A 129 -1.33 -10.24 4.30
N ILE A 130 -1.90 -9.35 5.13
CA ILE A 130 -1.19 -8.53 6.11
C ILE A 130 -1.61 -8.95 7.50
N GLY A 131 -0.72 -9.68 8.19
CA GLY A 131 -0.87 -10.05 9.60
C GLY A 131 -0.05 -9.15 10.54
N THR A 132 0.28 -9.68 11.71
CA THR A 132 1.02 -8.96 12.77
C THR A 132 2.53 -8.91 12.55
N THR A 133 3.07 -9.71 11.63
CA THR A 133 4.50 -9.77 11.34
C THR A 133 4.90 -8.83 10.20
N ASN A 134 6.20 -8.65 9.98
CA ASN A 134 6.71 -7.87 8.84
C ASN A 134 6.74 -8.70 7.54
N ARG A 135 6.11 -9.88 7.52
CA ARG A 135 6.06 -10.77 6.36
C ARG A 135 4.72 -10.57 5.65
N LEU A 136 4.79 -10.15 4.40
CA LEU A 136 3.66 -10.09 3.48
C LEU A 136 3.58 -11.42 2.72
N ALA A 137 2.64 -12.28 3.09
CA ALA A 137 2.30 -13.40 2.22
C ALA A 137 1.51 -12.85 1.04
N TYR A 138 1.85 -13.27 -0.18
CA TYR A 138 1.16 -12.81 -1.36
C TYR A 138 1.01 -13.92 -2.39
N ALA A 139 -0.04 -13.82 -3.19
CA ALA A 139 -0.35 -14.74 -4.27
C ALA A 139 -0.79 -13.98 -5.52
N TRP A 140 -0.59 -14.61 -6.67
CA TRP A 140 -1.06 -14.07 -7.93
C TRP A 140 -1.68 -15.16 -8.80
N LEU A 141 -2.58 -14.72 -9.67
CA LEU A 141 -3.18 -15.48 -10.75
C LEU A 141 -3.19 -14.58 -11.99
N ASP A 142 -2.67 -15.09 -13.11
CA ASP A 142 -2.76 -14.47 -14.43
C ASP A 142 -3.09 -15.53 -15.49
N GLY A 143 -4.39 -15.75 -15.70
CA GLY A 143 -4.88 -16.82 -16.56
C GLY A 143 -4.54 -18.20 -15.99
N ALA A 144 -3.63 -18.92 -16.65
CA ALA A 144 -3.15 -20.22 -16.21
C ALA A 144 -1.90 -20.13 -15.31
N ASP A 145 -1.20 -19.00 -15.34
CA ASP A 145 -0.04 -18.77 -14.50
C ASP A 145 -0.49 -18.34 -13.10
N LYS A 146 0.14 -18.90 -12.07
CA LYS A 146 -0.20 -18.64 -10.67
C LYS A 146 0.97 -18.96 -9.77
N GLY A 147 1.01 -18.31 -8.62
CA GLY A 147 2.00 -18.61 -7.60
C GLY A 147 1.73 -17.91 -6.29
N HIS A 148 2.63 -18.16 -5.35
CA HIS A 148 2.65 -17.50 -4.05
C HIS A 148 4.08 -17.31 -3.59
N ALA A 149 4.30 -16.31 -2.77
CA ALA A 149 5.60 -16.02 -2.18
C ALA A 149 5.43 -15.16 -0.93
N VAL A 150 6.56 -14.84 -0.29
CA VAL A 150 6.58 -13.99 0.91
C VAL A 150 7.57 -12.86 0.72
N ALA A 151 7.11 -11.63 0.97
CA ALA A 151 7.94 -10.44 1.03
C ALA A 151 8.11 -9.91 2.45
N ARG A 152 9.20 -9.18 2.70
CA ARG A 152 9.37 -8.43 3.95
C ARG A 152 8.97 -6.98 3.70
N PHE A 153 8.17 -6.41 4.58
CA PHE A 153 7.75 -5.02 4.55
C PHE A 153 8.24 -4.29 5.79
N ASP A 154 8.83 -3.13 5.58
CA ASP A 154 9.43 -2.28 6.62
C ASP A 154 8.50 -1.14 7.06
N GLU A 155 7.25 -1.13 6.58
CA GLU A 155 6.23 -0.11 6.86
C GLU A 155 6.50 1.27 6.22
N ALA A 156 7.63 1.43 5.52
CA ALA A 156 8.03 2.66 4.85
C ALA A 156 8.01 2.55 3.33
N SER A 157 8.36 1.39 2.78
CA SER A 157 8.53 1.19 1.34
C SER A 157 7.92 -0.14 0.85
N ILE A 158 7.23 -0.09 -0.28
CA ILE A 158 6.67 -1.30 -0.90
C ILE A 158 7.82 -2.10 -1.54
N PRO A 159 7.97 -3.40 -1.22
CA PRO A 159 9.01 -4.22 -1.83
C PRO A 159 8.88 -4.24 -3.36
N PRO A 160 9.97 -4.07 -4.14
CA PRO A 160 9.89 -3.95 -5.60
C PRO A 160 9.09 -5.07 -6.28
N ARG A 161 9.31 -6.33 -5.88
CA ARG A 161 8.57 -7.50 -6.38
C ARG A 161 7.06 -7.46 -6.17
N ILE A 162 6.60 -6.81 -5.08
CA ILE A 162 5.17 -6.64 -4.81
C ILE A 162 4.61 -5.60 -5.77
N LEU A 163 5.30 -4.47 -5.90
CA LEU A 163 4.88 -3.39 -6.78
C LEU A 163 4.85 -3.84 -8.26
N GLU A 164 5.86 -4.61 -8.68
CA GLU A 164 5.92 -5.21 -10.02
C GLU A 164 4.77 -6.21 -10.23
N GLY A 165 4.49 -7.07 -9.25
CA GLY A 165 3.37 -8.01 -9.31
C GLY A 165 2.02 -7.32 -9.46
N ILE A 166 1.75 -6.31 -8.63
CA ILE A 166 0.53 -5.50 -8.73
C ILE A 166 0.42 -4.87 -10.12
N LYS A 167 1.49 -4.22 -10.61
CA LYS A 167 1.50 -3.56 -11.92
C LYS A 167 1.27 -4.56 -13.06
N SER A 168 1.89 -5.74 -13.00
CA SER A 168 1.71 -6.80 -14.00
C SER A 168 0.25 -7.22 -14.11
N ILE A 169 -0.39 -7.46 -12.97
CA ILE A 169 -1.81 -7.86 -12.92
C ILE A 169 -2.72 -6.72 -13.36
N VAL A 170 -2.47 -5.49 -12.93
CA VAL A 170 -3.37 -4.35 -13.17
C VAL A 170 -3.25 -3.78 -14.60
N ASN A 171 -2.04 -3.59 -15.13
CA ASN A 171 -1.82 -2.75 -16.31
C ASN A 171 -2.03 -3.44 -17.67
N ASP A 172 -2.20 -4.76 -17.71
CA ASP A 172 -2.35 -5.50 -18.97
C ASP A 172 -3.74 -5.42 -19.60
N ARG A 173 -4.30 -4.20 -19.65
CA ARG A 173 -5.49 -3.85 -20.45
C ARG A 173 -5.19 -3.64 -21.93
N ASN A 174 -3.93 -3.68 -22.38
CA ASN A 174 -3.53 -3.26 -23.73
C ASN A 174 -2.78 -4.29 -24.61
N ALA A 175 -2.49 -5.50 -24.14
CA ALA A 175 -1.73 -6.47 -24.94
C ALA A 175 -2.56 -7.23 -26.01
N VAL A 176 -3.91 -7.15 -25.97
CA VAL A 176 -4.77 -7.97 -26.86
C VAL A 176 -5.12 -7.28 -28.19
N ILE A 177 -4.80 -5.99 -28.38
CA ILE A 177 -5.07 -5.27 -29.65
C ILE A 177 -3.78 -5.05 -30.45
N ARG A 178 -3.00 -6.10 -30.69
CA ARG A 178 -1.94 -6.10 -31.73
C ARG A 178 -1.77 -7.48 -32.37
N SER A 179 -2.86 -8.03 -32.91
CA SER A 179 -2.76 -9.05 -33.96
C SER A 179 -4.11 -9.20 -34.67
N ARG A 180 -4.31 -8.42 -35.73
CA ARG A 180 -4.97 -8.82 -36.98
C ARG A 180 -4.85 -7.70 -38.01
#